data_AF-A0A2N2W1R2-F1
#
_entry.id   AF-A0A2N2W1R2-F1
#
_cell.length_a   1.000
_cell.length_b   1.000
_cell.length_c   1.000
_cell.angle_alpha   90.00
_cell.angle_beta   90.00
_cell.angle_gamma   90.00
#
_symmetry.space_group_name_H-M   'P 1'
#
loop_
_entity.id
_entity.type
_entity.pdbx_description
1 polymer ?
#
loop_
_entity_poly.entity_id
_entity_poly.type
_entity_poly.pdbx_seq_one_letter_code
_entity_poly.pdbx_strand_id
1 'polypeptide(L)'
;MELNSVTQIREAKNSLKEKIAYIDKNQFKDALYGGESEYTYRGLLGGIDCLLTDITTLTKSPSQFVKLSTYQERQQILNAIKNCDAYLTSPSSLISYLDNLKTAIRPFHIRYTQERLIEFDEELSNVVKKKQVLDEELVKTLKLKEENEDLAVKLVEKNSELDLIIKDLNEKLSETSLKNQDLISKLSKLETNIEEGENLIEQAEEIVTNTNSNLTEAKKSTESIKEFEITIEKREKQVKTIDARTLEYRNKIEEFEAERETLNIKAQETINNALTALEYNTARGLSASFQSQLEKIEKSHYGRWLWGAAVFMLVTIGIGVWIVVSGHNVPTATIGRIVLTTFTITGAVFCANQYIRTKNVIEDYSYKMVLAKSIVGFSEQLNNGHNNTDEYKTYIQMALSEIHQDPLRKRTKNDKDIDGGVKTGIDMVIETAQKIIGLTKNN
;
A
#
# COMPACT_ATOMS: atom_id res chain seq x y z
N MET A 1 134.67 -72.76 -29.27
CA MET A 1 133.65 -73.37 -28.39
C MET A 1 133.47 -72.44 -27.21
N GLU A 2 132.25 -71.96 -26.96
CA GLU A 2 131.98 -71.02 -25.89
C GLU A 2 131.89 -71.76 -24.54
N LEU A 3 132.63 -71.29 -23.52
CA LEU A 3 132.63 -71.93 -22.20
C LEU A 3 131.40 -71.52 -21.40
N ASN A 4 130.83 -72.47 -20.64
CA ASN A 4 129.66 -72.24 -19.77
C ASN A 4 129.85 -71.07 -18.77
N SER A 5 131.08 -70.84 -18.30
CA SER A 5 131.34 -69.69 -17.41
C SER A 5 131.16 -68.34 -18.11
N VAL A 6 131.43 -68.23 -19.41
CA VAL A 6 131.30 -66.98 -20.17
C VAL A 6 129.83 -66.71 -20.50
N THR A 7 129.05 -67.75 -20.82
CA THR A 7 127.61 -67.64 -21.05
C THR A 7 126.87 -67.21 -19.78
N GLN A 8 127.18 -67.83 -18.64
CA GLN A 8 126.60 -67.47 -17.34
C GLN A 8 126.87 -66.01 -16.94
N ILE A 9 128.09 -65.49 -17.20
CA ILE A 9 128.41 -64.08 -16.96
C ILE A 9 127.57 -63.18 -17.86
N ARG A 10 127.42 -63.53 -19.15
CA ARG A 10 126.63 -62.75 -20.10
C ARG A 10 125.16 -62.68 -19.69
N GLU A 11 124.57 -63.81 -19.30
CA GLU A 11 123.17 -63.91 -18.84
C GLU A 11 122.94 -63.09 -17.57
N ALA A 12 123.77 -63.30 -16.53
CA ALA A 12 123.67 -62.57 -15.27
C ALA A 12 123.82 -61.05 -15.48
N LYS A 13 124.75 -60.64 -16.33
CA LYS A 13 124.97 -59.25 -16.71
C LYS A 13 123.76 -58.65 -17.44
N ASN A 14 123.18 -59.36 -18.41
CA ASN A 14 122.01 -58.88 -19.14
C ASN A 14 120.79 -58.71 -18.21
N SER A 15 120.55 -59.67 -17.33
CA SER A 15 119.46 -59.60 -16.34
C SER A 15 119.62 -58.40 -15.39
N LEU A 16 120.83 -58.18 -14.89
CA LEU A 16 121.13 -57.03 -14.03
C LEU A 16 120.93 -55.69 -14.77
N LYS A 17 121.40 -55.60 -16.02
CA LYS A 17 121.25 -54.39 -16.84
C LYS A 17 119.77 -54.04 -17.09
N GLU A 18 118.95 -55.04 -17.35
CA GLU A 18 117.51 -54.87 -17.53
C GLU A 18 116.84 -54.35 -16.25
N LYS A 19 117.15 -54.95 -15.09
CA LYS A 19 116.61 -54.47 -13.80
C LYS A 19 117.00 -53.02 -13.51
N ILE A 20 118.26 -52.64 -13.76
CA ILE A 20 118.72 -51.25 -13.57
C ILE A 20 117.95 -50.25 -14.46
N ALA A 21 117.50 -50.68 -15.65
CA ALA A 21 116.74 -49.81 -16.55
C ALA A 21 115.35 -49.44 -16.01
N TYR A 22 114.71 -50.34 -15.25
CA TYR A 22 113.33 -50.16 -14.74
C TYR A 22 113.24 -49.75 -13.28
N ILE A 23 114.36 -49.70 -12.55
CA ILE A 23 114.39 -49.24 -11.15
C ILE A 23 114.09 -47.74 -11.07
N ASP A 24 113.24 -47.37 -10.11
CA ASP A 24 113.00 -45.97 -9.77
C ASP A 24 114.25 -45.34 -9.14
N LYS A 25 114.91 -44.47 -9.91
CA LYS A 25 116.15 -43.79 -9.50
C LYS A 25 115.89 -42.68 -8.47
N ASN A 26 114.64 -42.32 -8.21
CA ASN A 26 114.26 -41.25 -7.29
C ASN A 26 113.97 -41.74 -5.85
N GLN A 27 113.87 -43.04 -5.63
CA GLN A 27 113.53 -43.63 -4.32
C GLN A 27 114.46 -43.18 -3.17
N PHE A 28 115.72 -42.85 -3.49
CA PHE A 28 116.75 -42.46 -2.53
C PHE A 28 117.47 -41.16 -2.91
N LYS A 29 116.75 -40.22 -3.52
CA LYS A 29 117.32 -39.03 -4.19
C LYS A 29 118.22 -38.16 -3.29
N ASP A 30 117.89 -38.03 -2.01
CA ASP A 30 118.54 -37.08 -1.09
C ASP A 30 119.58 -37.73 -0.17
N ALA A 31 119.84 -39.03 -0.33
CA ALA A 31 120.79 -39.78 0.50
C ALA A 31 122.14 -40.00 -0.20
N LEU A 32 123.22 -39.87 0.58
CA LEU A 32 124.58 -40.21 0.17
C LEU A 32 125.03 -41.49 0.88
N TYR A 33 125.84 -42.27 0.18
CA TYR A 33 126.29 -43.59 0.61
C TYR A 33 127.79 -43.73 0.36
N GLY A 34 128.49 -44.47 1.22
CA GLY A 34 129.93 -44.71 1.12
C GLY A 34 130.64 -44.33 2.41
N GLY A 35 131.92 -44.72 2.54
CA GLY A 35 132.74 -44.36 3.69
C GLY A 35 133.00 -42.85 3.77
N GLU A 36 132.99 -42.18 2.62
CA GLU A 36 133.21 -40.74 2.46
C GLU A 36 131.96 -40.04 1.91
N SER A 37 130.79 -40.70 1.92
CA SER A 37 129.56 -40.21 1.28
C SER A 37 129.72 -39.95 -0.23
N GLU A 38 130.55 -40.74 -0.89
CA GLU A 38 130.97 -40.48 -2.28
C GLU A 38 129.93 -40.86 -3.35
N TYR A 39 128.87 -41.60 -3.00
CA TYR A 39 127.88 -42.06 -3.97
C TYR A 39 126.46 -41.57 -3.67
N THR A 40 125.78 -41.09 -4.71
CA THR A 40 124.31 -41.04 -4.74
C THR A 40 123.76 -42.39 -5.21
N TYR A 41 122.49 -42.70 -4.91
CA TYR A 41 121.88 -43.95 -5.42
C TYR A 41 121.91 -44.04 -6.96
N ARG A 42 121.64 -42.93 -7.65
CA ARG A 42 121.78 -42.84 -9.11
C ARG A 42 123.24 -43.05 -9.56
N GLY A 43 124.20 -42.53 -8.79
CA GLY A 43 125.62 -42.74 -9.01
C GLY A 43 126.04 -44.21 -8.86
N LEU A 44 125.52 -44.93 -7.86
CA LEU A 44 125.77 -46.37 -7.68
C LEU A 44 125.26 -47.18 -8.87
N LEU A 45 124.01 -46.97 -9.28
CA LEU A 45 123.43 -47.65 -10.43
C LEU A 45 124.18 -47.34 -11.72
N GLY A 46 124.58 -46.08 -11.93
CA GLY A 46 125.42 -45.68 -13.07
C GLY A 46 126.82 -46.29 -13.04
N GLY A 47 127.40 -46.44 -11.85
CA GLY A 47 128.67 -47.14 -11.64
C GLY A 47 128.61 -48.62 -12.00
N ILE A 48 127.52 -49.30 -11.60
CA ILE A 48 127.26 -50.70 -11.98
C ILE A 48 127.08 -50.80 -13.50
N ASP A 49 126.25 -49.96 -14.11
CA ASP A 49 125.99 -49.99 -15.55
C ASP A 49 127.27 -49.76 -16.39
N CYS A 50 128.17 -48.88 -15.92
CA CYS A 50 129.49 -48.69 -16.52
C CYS A 50 130.33 -49.98 -16.48
N LEU A 51 130.36 -50.68 -15.33
CA LEU A 51 131.08 -51.96 -15.20
C LEU A 51 130.44 -53.09 -16.01
N LEU A 52 129.12 -53.13 -16.13
CA LEU A 52 128.44 -54.10 -17.01
C LEU A 52 128.76 -53.85 -18.48
N THR A 53 129.01 -52.60 -18.85
CA THR A 53 129.48 -52.27 -20.19
C THR A 53 130.93 -52.73 -20.37
N ASP A 54 131.80 -52.54 -19.39
CA ASP A 54 133.15 -53.13 -19.37
C ASP A 54 133.08 -54.68 -19.51
N ILE A 55 132.19 -55.37 -18.79
CA ILE A 55 131.98 -56.83 -18.93
C ILE A 55 131.42 -57.21 -20.30
N THR A 56 130.63 -56.34 -20.92
CA THR A 56 130.10 -56.57 -22.27
C THR A 56 131.24 -56.66 -23.28
N THR A 57 132.21 -55.75 -23.22
CA THR A 57 133.40 -55.82 -24.09
C THR A 57 134.21 -57.10 -23.86
N LEU A 58 134.41 -57.53 -22.60
CA LEU A 58 135.09 -58.80 -22.29
C LEU A 58 134.36 -60.00 -22.89
N THR A 59 133.04 -60.06 -22.72
CA THR A 59 132.23 -61.20 -23.15
C THR A 59 131.91 -61.19 -24.65
N LYS A 60 132.22 -60.10 -25.38
CA LYS A 60 132.04 -59.96 -26.83
C LYS A 60 132.94 -60.89 -27.63
N SER A 61 134.16 -61.14 -27.12
CA SER A 61 135.14 -62.06 -27.70
C SER A 61 135.49 -63.20 -26.73
N PRO A 62 134.66 -64.26 -26.64
CA PRO A 62 134.82 -65.33 -25.65
C PRO A 62 136.19 -66.01 -25.67
N SER A 63 136.78 -66.20 -26.86
CA SER A 63 138.09 -66.83 -27.02
C SER A 63 139.22 -65.98 -26.43
N GLN A 64 139.14 -64.65 -26.55
CA GLN A 64 140.09 -63.72 -25.97
C GLN A 64 139.92 -63.64 -24.46
N PHE A 65 138.69 -63.59 -23.96
CA PHE A 65 138.43 -63.58 -22.53
C PHE A 65 138.96 -64.83 -21.82
N VAL A 66 138.83 -66.01 -22.45
CA VAL A 66 139.38 -67.26 -21.93
C VAL A 66 140.90 -67.27 -21.91
N LYS A 67 141.57 -66.60 -22.86
CA LYS A 67 143.04 -66.46 -22.84
C LYS A 67 143.52 -65.51 -21.73
N LEU A 68 142.72 -64.50 -21.41
CA LEU A 68 143.06 -63.49 -20.40
C LEU A 68 142.68 -63.89 -18.97
N SER A 69 141.84 -64.91 -18.79
CA SER A 69 141.28 -65.26 -17.48
C SER A 69 141.38 -66.74 -17.14
N THR A 70 141.44 -67.01 -15.85
CA THR A 70 141.26 -68.33 -15.24
C THR A 70 139.78 -68.63 -14.96
N TYR A 71 139.45 -69.90 -14.69
CA TYR A 71 138.10 -70.26 -14.28
C TYR A 71 137.68 -69.56 -12.98
N GLN A 72 138.59 -69.44 -12.01
CA GLN A 72 138.31 -68.81 -10.72
C GLN A 72 137.98 -67.32 -10.87
N GLU A 73 138.72 -66.57 -11.69
CA GLU A 73 138.45 -65.16 -11.97
C GLU A 73 137.08 -64.97 -12.65
N ARG A 74 136.71 -65.88 -13.58
CA ARG A 74 135.37 -65.87 -14.18
C ARG A 74 134.27 -66.13 -13.16
N GLN A 75 134.48 -67.06 -12.21
CA GLN A 75 133.52 -67.28 -11.12
C GLN A 75 133.43 -66.09 -10.17
N GLN A 76 134.55 -65.40 -9.90
CA GLN A 76 134.56 -64.17 -9.10
C GLN A 76 133.72 -63.06 -9.75
N ILE A 77 133.88 -62.83 -11.06
CA ILE A 77 133.04 -61.88 -11.81
C ILE A 77 131.56 -62.27 -11.72
N LEU A 78 131.24 -63.54 -11.97
CA LEU A 78 129.86 -64.03 -11.94
C LEU A 78 129.20 -63.81 -10.57
N ASN A 79 129.90 -64.15 -9.49
CA ASN A 79 129.39 -63.97 -8.12
C ASN A 79 129.24 -62.50 -7.76
N ALA A 80 130.18 -61.65 -8.18
CA ALA A 80 130.09 -60.21 -7.97
C ALA A 80 128.87 -59.60 -8.67
N ILE A 81 128.55 -60.04 -9.90
CA ILE A 81 127.35 -59.61 -10.63
C ILE A 81 126.08 -60.06 -9.88
N LYS A 82 126.00 -61.33 -9.46
CA LYS A 82 124.83 -61.86 -8.73
C LYS A 82 124.60 -61.14 -7.40
N ASN A 83 125.68 -60.78 -6.71
CA ASN A 83 125.57 -60.01 -5.48
C ASN A 83 125.11 -58.57 -5.75
N CYS A 84 125.60 -57.92 -6.81
CA CYS A 84 125.06 -56.60 -7.20
C CYS A 84 123.56 -56.69 -7.50
N ASP A 85 123.11 -57.76 -8.18
CA ASP A 85 121.71 -57.99 -8.50
C ASP A 85 120.82 -58.20 -7.27
N ALA A 86 121.27 -59.01 -6.31
CA ALA A 86 120.51 -59.29 -5.09
C ALA A 86 120.30 -58.06 -4.19
N TYR A 87 121.18 -57.05 -4.27
CA TYR A 87 121.21 -55.90 -3.38
C TYR A 87 120.92 -54.55 -4.06
N LEU A 88 120.32 -54.55 -5.27
CA LEU A 88 119.97 -53.32 -6.01
C LEU A 88 119.08 -52.35 -5.22
N THR A 89 118.24 -52.86 -4.32
CA THR A 89 117.30 -52.08 -3.49
C THR A 89 117.90 -51.70 -2.13
N SER A 90 119.15 -52.09 -1.86
CA SER A 90 119.84 -51.87 -0.58
C SER A 90 121.16 -51.11 -0.81
N PRO A 91 121.11 -49.77 -0.98
CA PRO A 91 122.27 -48.98 -1.40
C PRO A 91 123.48 -49.12 -0.48
N SER A 92 123.27 -49.22 0.84
CA SER A 92 124.34 -49.38 1.83
C SER A 92 125.13 -50.67 1.64
N SER A 93 124.46 -51.77 1.31
CA SER A 93 125.12 -53.06 1.04
C SER A 93 125.69 -53.12 -0.38
N LEU A 94 125.02 -52.47 -1.34
CA LEU A 94 125.37 -52.46 -2.75
C LEU A 94 126.78 -51.90 -3.02
N ILE A 95 127.24 -50.93 -2.22
CA ILE A 95 128.60 -50.37 -2.34
C ILE A 95 129.67 -51.45 -2.25
N SER A 96 129.59 -52.31 -1.22
CA SER A 96 130.58 -53.36 -1.01
C SER A 96 130.64 -54.33 -2.20
N TYR A 97 129.49 -54.63 -2.81
CA TYR A 97 129.41 -55.51 -3.97
C TYR A 97 129.86 -54.83 -5.26
N LEU A 98 129.58 -53.53 -5.42
CA LEU A 98 130.10 -52.72 -6.51
C LEU A 98 131.64 -52.68 -6.48
N ASP A 99 132.26 -52.48 -5.32
CA ASP A 99 133.73 -52.44 -5.20
C ASP A 99 134.36 -53.82 -5.41
N ASN A 100 133.70 -54.89 -4.99
CA ASN A 100 134.09 -56.25 -5.32
C ASN A 100 134.05 -56.49 -6.84
N LEU A 101 133.02 -55.99 -7.53
CA LEU A 101 132.93 -56.07 -8.98
C LEU A 101 134.03 -55.25 -9.68
N LYS A 102 134.32 -54.03 -9.19
CA LYS A 102 135.46 -53.22 -9.69
C LYS A 102 136.77 -53.99 -9.56
N THR A 103 136.99 -54.64 -8.42
CA THR A 103 138.23 -55.39 -8.14
C THR A 103 138.35 -56.61 -9.05
N ALA A 104 137.25 -57.33 -9.28
CA ALA A 104 137.24 -58.50 -10.17
C ALA A 104 137.51 -58.15 -11.64
N ILE A 105 137.12 -56.95 -12.09
CA ILE A 105 137.25 -56.52 -13.50
C ILE A 105 138.58 -55.81 -13.79
N ARG A 106 139.17 -55.14 -12.78
CA ARG A 106 140.37 -54.30 -12.94
C ARG A 106 141.57 -54.99 -13.62
N PRO A 107 141.91 -56.27 -13.34
CA PRO A 107 143.07 -56.94 -13.94
C PRO A 107 143.02 -57.04 -15.46
N PHE A 108 141.84 -56.91 -16.07
CA PHE A 108 141.67 -57.05 -17.52
C PHE A 108 141.91 -55.76 -18.31
N HIS A 109 142.13 -54.63 -17.64
CA HIS A 109 142.48 -53.33 -18.25
C HIS A 109 141.56 -52.86 -19.41
N ILE A 110 140.30 -53.31 -19.39
CA ILE A 110 139.29 -53.10 -20.46
C ILE A 110 139.13 -51.64 -20.86
N ARG A 111 139.20 -50.72 -19.89
CA ARG A 111 138.98 -49.29 -20.13
C ARG A 111 140.00 -48.65 -21.06
N TYR A 112 141.13 -49.31 -21.26
CA TYR A 112 142.19 -48.86 -22.16
C TYR A 112 142.21 -49.64 -23.48
N THR A 113 141.23 -50.51 -23.73
CA THR A 113 141.14 -51.25 -25.00
C THR A 113 140.41 -50.43 -26.07
N GLN A 114 140.75 -50.70 -27.33
CA GLN A 114 140.16 -50.02 -28.48
C GLN A 114 138.65 -50.30 -28.59
N GLU A 115 138.20 -51.51 -28.26
CA GLU A 115 136.79 -51.88 -28.29
C GLU A 115 135.95 -51.04 -27.32
N ARG A 116 136.50 -50.71 -26.14
CA ARG A 116 135.80 -49.90 -25.15
C ARG A 116 135.75 -48.43 -25.54
N LEU A 117 136.77 -47.92 -26.22
CA LEU A 117 136.79 -46.56 -26.77
C LEU A 117 135.70 -46.37 -27.84
N ILE A 118 135.49 -47.36 -28.71
CA ILE A 118 134.42 -47.32 -29.71
C ILE A 118 133.04 -47.22 -29.05
N GLU A 119 132.77 -48.04 -28.03
CA GLU A 119 131.50 -47.98 -27.28
C GLU A 119 131.30 -46.63 -26.56
N PHE A 120 132.39 -46.00 -26.11
CA PHE A 120 132.32 -44.67 -25.51
C PHE A 120 131.93 -43.58 -26.53
N ASP A 121 132.51 -43.61 -27.73
CA ASP A 121 132.18 -42.66 -28.80
C ASP A 121 130.72 -42.80 -29.30
N GLU A 122 130.20 -44.03 -29.32
CA GLU A 122 128.79 -44.31 -29.63
C GLU A 122 127.85 -43.71 -28.57
N GLU A 123 128.16 -43.90 -27.27
CA GLU A 123 127.38 -43.31 -26.18
C GLU A 123 127.47 -41.77 -26.18
N LEU A 124 128.64 -41.21 -26.45
CA LEU A 124 128.83 -39.76 -26.58
C LEU A 124 127.94 -39.19 -27.70
N SER A 125 127.92 -39.86 -28.86
CA SER A 125 127.07 -39.48 -30.00
C SER A 125 125.58 -39.54 -29.64
N ASN A 126 125.16 -40.55 -28.87
CA ASN A 126 123.77 -40.68 -28.40
C ASN A 126 123.39 -39.56 -27.42
N VAL A 127 124.29 -39.19 -26.51
CA VAL A 127 124.07 -38.07 -25.56
C VAL A 127 123.92 -36.75 -26.31
N VAL A 128 124.74 -36.49 -27.32
CA VAL A 128 124.63 -35.27 -28.14
C VAL A 128 123.27 -35.21 -28.86
N LYS A 129 122.82 -36.33 -29.47
CA LYS A 129 121.49 -36.40 -30.11
C LYS A 129 120.36 -36.12 -29.12
N LYS A 130 120.40 -36.73 -27.92
CA LYS A 130 119.39 -36.51 -26.87
C LYS A 130 119.38 -35.06 -26.38
N LYS A 131 120.55 -34.43 -26.28
CA LYS A 131 120.64 -33.01 -25.93
C LYS A 131 119.95 -32.11 -26.96
N GLN A 132 120.18 -32.35 -28.25
CA GLN A 132 119.54 -31.57 -29.31
C GLN A 132 118.02 -31.65 -29.26
N VAL A 133 117.47 -32.86 -29.08
CA VAL A 133 116.01 -33.06 -28.92
C VAL A 133 115.47 -32.30 -27.71
N LEU A 134 116.18 -32.32 -26.58
CA LEU A 134 115.78 -31.60 -25.38
C LEU A 134 115.79 -30.08 -25.60
N ASP A 135 116.80 -29.55 -26.29
CA ASP A 135 116.89 -28.12 -26.62
C ASP A 135 115.70 -27.70 -27.52
N GLU A 136 115.29 -28.53 -28.49
CA GLU A 136 114.11 -28.29 -29.33
C GLU A 136 112.80 -28.29 -28.53
N GLU A 137 112.62 -29.24 -27.61
CA GLU A 137 111.45 -29.29 -26.72
C GLU A 137 111.41 -28.09 -25.77
N LEU A 138 112.56 -27.63 -25.29
CA LEU A 138 112.67 -26.44 -24.44
C LEU A 138 112.20 -25.20 -25.20
N VAL A 139 112.61 -25.03 -26.47
CA VAL A 139 112.13 -23.92 -27.29
C VAL A 139 110.61 -23.99 -27.51
N LYS A 140 110.04 -25.18 -27.74
CA LYS A 140 108.58 -25.35 -27.89
C LYS A 140 107.82 -24.99 -26.61
N THR A 141 108.31 -25.44 -25.46
CA THR A 141 107.68 -25.16 -24.16
C THR A 141 107.73 -23.68 -23.81
N LEU A 142 108.80 -22.96 -24.15
CA LEU A 142 108.87 -21.52 -23.98
C LEU A 142 107.85 -20.77 -24.84
N LYS A 143 107.68 -21.16 -26.12
CA LYS A 143 106.66 -20.56 -27.00
C LYS A 143 105.24 -20.77 -26.47
N LEU A 144 104.91 -21.99 -26.04
CA LEU A 144 103.60 -22.29 -25.44
C LEU A 144 103.34 -21.49 -24.16
N LYS A 145 104.40 -21.20 -23.39
CA LYS A 145 104.28 -20.35 -22.20
C LYS A 145 103.90 -18.91 -22.58
N GLU A 146 104.56 -18.32 -23.57
CA GLU A 146 104.24 -16.98 -24.07
C GLU A 146 102.79 -16.91 -24.60
N GLU A 147 102.36 -17.89 -25.39
CA GLU A 147 100.97 -17.96 -25.90
C GLU A 147 99.94 -18.04 -24.76
N ASN A 148 100.25 -18.79 -23.70
CA ASN A 148 99.37 -18.90 -22.54
C ASN A 148 99.30 -17.59 -21.72
N GLU A 149 100.40 -16.86 -21.61
CA GLU A 149 100.42 -15.54 -20.96
C GLU A 149 99.54 -14.53 -21.72
N ASP A 150 99.63 -14.50 -23.06
CA ASP A 150 98.76 -13.67 -23.91
C ASP A 150 97.27 -14.03 -23.78
N LEU A 151 96.96 -15.34 -23.73
CA LEU A 151 95.59 -15.81 -23.52
C LEU A 151 95.06 -15.41 -22.15
N ALA A 152 95.90 -15.46 -21.11
CA ALA A 152 95.51 -15.05 -19.76
C ALA A 152 95.14 -13.56 -19.71
N VAL A 153 95.90 -12.69 -20.39
CA VAL A 153 95.59 -11.25 -20.49
C VAL A 153 94.23 -11.04 -21.17
N LYS A 154 94.00 -11.67 -22.33
CA LYS A 154 92.71 -11.58 -23.04
C LYS A 154 91.53 -12.07 -22.21
N LEU A 155 91.74 -13.10 -21.39
CA LEU A 155 90.72 -13.65 -20.52
C LEU A 155 90.34 -12.66 -19.40
N VAL A 156 91.32 -11.95 -18.83
CA VAL A 156 91.08 -10.89 -17.84
C VAL A 156 90.27 -9.74 -18.45
N GLU A 157 90.63 -9.28 -19.65
CA GLU A 157 89.89 -8.23 -20.36
C GLU A 157 88.43 -8.66 -20.61
N LYS A 158 88.22 -9.87 -21.13
CA LYS A 158 86.87 -10.41 -21.38
C LYS A 158 86.04 -10.57 -20.11
N ASN A 159 86.65 -10.96 -18.99
CA ASN A 159 85.95 -11.02 -17.71
C ASN A 159 85.50 -9.63 -17.24
N SER A 160 86.33 -8.59 -17.43
CA SER A 160 85.95 -7.22 -17.08
C SER A 160 84.77 -6.70 -17.91
N GLU A 161 84.72 -7.06 -19.21
CA GLU A 161 83.58 -6.75 -20.07
C GLU A 161 82.30 -7.46 -19.60
N LEU A 162 82.41 -8.74 -19.20
CA LEU A 162 81.29 -9.51 -18.67
C LEU A 162 80.74 -8.91 -17.37
N ASP A 163 81.59 -8.45 -16.46
CA ASP A 163 81.17 -7.81 -15.22
C ASP A 163 80.34 -6.54 -15.46
N LEU A 164 80.72 -5.73 -16.47
CA LEU A 164 79.95 -4.56 -16.87
C LEU A 164 78.57 -4.92 -17.42
N ILE A 165 78.49 -5.97 -18.24
CA ILE A 165 77.22 -6.48 -18.80
C ILE A 165 76.32 -7.00 -17.67
N ILE A 166 76.87 -7.75 -16.71
CA ILE A 166 76.11 -8.25 -15.56
C ILE A 166 75.55 -7.10 -14.74
N LYS A 167 76.32 -6.02 -14.55
CA LYS A 167 75.86 -4.83 -13.82
C LYS A 167 74.70 -4.12 -14.53
N ASP A 168 74.80 -3.91 -15.84
CA ASP A 168 73.72 -3.31 -16.66
C ASP A 168 72.45 -4.17 -16.65
N LEU A 169 72.59 -5.49 -16.76
CA LEU A 169 71.46 -6.42 -16.68
C LEU A 169 70.75 -6.37 -15.32
N ASN A 170 71.51 -6.27 -14.22
CA ASN A 170 70.94 -6.17 -12.87
C ASN A 170 70.18 -4.84 -12.67
N GLU A 171 70.68 -3.74 -13.21
CA GLU A 171 69.99 -2.45 -13.16
C GLU A 171 68.67 -2.50 -13.92
N LYS A 172 68.68 -3.02 -15.16
CA LYS A 172 67.46 -3.24 -15.96
C LYS A 172 66.46 -4.19 -15.28
N LEU A 173 66.96 -5.23 -14.60
CA LEU A 173 66.11 -6.15 -13.83
C LEU A 173 65.43 -5.43 -12.67
N SER A 174 66.16 -4.59 -11.94
CA SER A 174 65.61 -3.78 -10.84
C SER A 174 64.52 -2.82 -11.33
N GLU A 175 64.77 -2.09 -12.42
CA GLU A 175 63.77 -1.20 -13.02
C GLU A 175 62.51 -1.95 -13.45
N THR A 176 62.68 -3.14 -14.06
CA THR A 176 61.57 -3.98 -14.50
C THR A 176 60.76 -4.49 -13.30
N SER A 177 61.44 -4.85 -12.21
CA SER A 177 60.80 -5.27 -10.96
C SER A 177 59.93 -4.16 -10.36
N LEU A 178 60.43 -2.93 -10.32
CA LEU A 178 59.67 -1.77 -9.84
C LEU A 178 58.43 -1.49 -10.71
N LYS A 179 58.58 -1.57 -12.05
CA LYS A 179 57.44 -1.42 -12.98
C LYS A 179 56.38 -2.51 -12.77
N ASN A 180 56.80 -3.75 -12.52
CA ASN A 180 55.87 -4.84 -12.24
C ASN A 180 55.12 -4.64 -10.92
N GLN A 181 55.78 -4.14 -9.87
CA GLN A 181 55.10 -3.80 -8.61
C GLN A 181 54.07 -2.67 -8.79
N ASP A 182 54.40 -1.63 -9.56
CA ASP A 182 53.45 -0.56 -9.90
C ASP A 182 52.24 -1.11 -10.67
N LEU A 183 52.46 -1.99 -11.66
CA LEU A 183 51.38 -2.66 -12.40
C LEU A 183 50.48 -3.51 -11.49
N ILE A 184 51.04 -4.27 -10.56
CA ILE A 184 50.27 -5.04 -9.57
C ILE A 184 49.40 -4.10 -8.73
N SER A 185 49.95 -2.97 -8.28
CA SER A 185 49.19 -1.98 -7.51
C SER A 185 48.07 -1.30 -8.30
N LYS A 186 48.24 -1.16 -9.62
CA LYS A 186 47.20 -0.64 -10.52
C LYS A 186 46.12 -1.68 -10.79
N LEU A 187 46.50 -2.96 -10.92
CA LEU A 187 45.56 -4.06 -11.08
C LEU A 187 44.66 -4.21 -9.85
N SER A 188 45.21 -4.17 -8.64
CA SER A 188 44.40 -4.28 -7.42
C SER A 188 43.40 -3.13 -7.29
N LYS A 189 43.79 -1.90 -7.65
CA LYS A 189 42.85 -0.76 -7.71
C LYS A 189 41.75 -0.98 -8.75
N LEU A 190 42.09 -1.55 -9.90
CA LEU A 190 41.11 -1.84 -10.95
C LEU A 190 40.13 -2.91 -10.49
N GLU A 191 40.59 -3.96 -9.79
CA GLU A 191 39.73 -4.99 -9.20
C GLU A 191 38.74 -4.39 -8.19
N THR A 192 39.19 -3.51 -7.29
CA THR A 192 38.28 -2.81 -6.37
C THR A 192 37.26 -1.96 -7.11
N ASN A 193 37.68 -1.21 -8.14
CA ASN A 193 36.75 -0.41 -8.94
C ASN A 193 35.73 -1.27 -9.70
N ILE A 194 36.09 -2.48 -10.13
CA ILE A 194 35.18 -3.41 -10.78
C ILE A 194 34.14 -3.90 -9.77
N GLU A 195 34.56 -4.30 -8.57
CA GLU A 195 33.65 -4.73 -7.49
C GLU A 195 32.68 -3.61 -7.09
N GLU A 196 33.17 -2.37 -6.96
CA GLU A 196 32.32 -1.19 -6.75
C GLU A 196 31.33 -0.97 -7.90
N GLY A 197 31.78 -1.17 -9.14
CA GLY A 197 30.94 -1.07 -10.34
C GLY A 197 29.83 -2.13 -10.39
N GLU A 198 30.14 -3.37 -10.04
CA GLU A 198 29.16 -4.47 -9.97
C GLU A 198 28.08 -4.20 -8.92
N ASN A 199 28.46 -3.70 -7.74
CA ASN A 199 27.51 -3.31 -6.70
C ASN A 199 26.60 -2.14 -7.14
N LEU A 200 27.15 -1.15 -7.85
CA LEU A 200 26.35 -0.07 -8.43
C LEU A 200 25.35 -0.58 -9.48
N ILE A 201 25.73 -1.58 -10.28
CA ILE A 201 24.83 -2.22 -11.25
C ILE A 201 23.69 -2.93 -10.51
N GLU A 202 23.99 -3.71 -9.48
CA GLU A 202 22.97 -4.40 -8.67
C GLU A 202 21.97 -3.42 -8.05
N GLN A 203 22.46 -2.32 -7.45
CA GLN A 203 21.61 -1.25 -6.93
C GLN A 203 20.75 -0.59 -8.02
N ALA A 204 21.31 -0.36 -9.21
CA ALA A 204 20.57 0.21 -10.32
C ALA A 204 19.45 -0.73 -10.81
N GLU A 205 19.70 -2.04 -10.87
CA GLU A 205 18.68 -3.04 -11.22
C GLU A 205 17.56 -3.08 -10.18
N GLU A 206 17.88 -3.00 -8.89
CA GLU A 206 16.89 -2.89 -7.81
C GLU A 206 16.04 -1.61 -7.94
N ILE A 207 16.66 -0.46 -8.22
CA ILE A 207 15.94 0.80 -8.44
C ILE A 207 15.00 0.69 -9.64
N VAL A 208 15.45 0.08 -10.75
CA VAL A 208 14.62 -0.10 -11.95
C VAL A 208 13.43 -1.01 -11.67
N THR A 209 13.62 -2.11 -10.96
CA THR A 209 12.52 -3.03 -10.60
C THR A 209 11.49 -2.35 -9.69
N ASN A 210 11.95 -1.64 -8.65
CA ASN A 210 11.10 -0.87 -7.75
C ASN A 210 10.34 0.25 -8.49
N THR A 211 11.02 0.98 -9.37
CA THR A 211 10.41 2.05 -10.18
C THR A 211 9.33 1.49 -11.11
N ASN A 212 9.55 0.34 -11.74
CA ASN A 212 8.56 -0.32 -12.59
C ASN A 212 7.34 -0.82 -11.79
N SER A 213 7.55 -1.34 -10.59
CA SER A 213 6.47 -1.70 -9.67
C SER A 213 5.61 -0.48 -9.31
N ASN A 214 6.26 0.60 -8.86
CA ASN A 214 5.60 1.86 -8.51
C ASN A 214 4.84 2.47 -9.70
N LEU A 215 5.43 2.42 -10.90
CA LEU A 215 4.76 2.87 -12.13
C LEU A 215 3.50 2.06 -12.43
N THR A 216 3.53 0.74 -12.20
CA THR A 216 2.38 -0.14 -12.39
C THR A 216 1.26 0.19 -11.40
N GLU A 217 1.60 0.44 -10.14
CA GLU A 217 0.65 0.86 -9.10
C GLU A 217 0.07 2.25 -9.38
N ALA A 218 0.89 3.20 -9.83
CA ALA A 218 0.44 4.52 -10.23
C ALA A 218 -0.53 4.47 -11.42
N LYS A 219 -0.29 3.58 -12.40
CA LYS A 219 -1.21 3.34 -13.51
C LYS A 219 -2.57 2.81 -13.03
N LYS A 220 -2.57 1.80 -12.15
CA LYS A 220 -3.82 1.28 -11.55
C LYS A 220 -4.57 2.36 -10.77
N SER A 221 -3.86 3.15 -9.98
CA SER A 221 -4.45 4.28 -9.24
C SER A 221 -5.05 5.32 -10.18
N THR A 222 -4.38 5.61 -11.29
CA THR A 222 -4.89 6.52 -12.34
C THR A 222 -6.17 5.98 -12.98
N GLU A 223 -6.25 4.68 -13.25
CA GLU A 223 -7.47 4.03 -13.75
C GLU A 223 -8.62 4.14 -12.74
N SER A 224 -8.37 3.86 -11.46
CA SER A 224 -9.38 4.02 -10.40
C SER A 224 -9.85 5.47 -10.24
N ILE A 225 -8.95 6.45 -10.38
CA ILE A 225 -9.33 7.88 -10.36
C ILE A 225 -10.25 8.21 -11.53
N LYS A 226 -9.98 7.70 -12.74
CA LYS A 226 -10.88 7.91 -13.89
C LYS A 226 -12.25 7.28 -13.68
N GLU A 227 -12.33 6.09 -13.09
CA GLU A 227 -13.61 5.46 -12.74
C GLU A 227 -14.38 6.28 -11.68
N PHE A 228 -13.66 6.84 -10.72
CA PHE A 228 -14.22 7.73 -9.71
C PHE A 228 -14.75 9.04 -10.33
N GLU A 229 -14.02 9.65 -11.27
CA GLU A 229 -14.44 10.82 -12.03
C GLU A 229 -15.75 10.58 -12.78
N ILE A 230 -15.86 9.46 -13.52
CA ILE A 230 -17.11 9.05 -14.20
C ILE A 230 -18.27 8.90 -13.20
N THR A 231 -17.99 8.37 -12.01
CA THR A 231 -18.99 8.19 -10.95
C THR A 231 -19.45 9.54 -10.39
N ILE A 232 -18.55 10.49 -10.18
CA ILE A 232 -18.88 11.85 -9.76
C ILE A 232 -19.78 12.52 -10.80
N GLU A 233 -19.42 12.47 -12.08
CA GLU A 233 -20.26 13.06 -13.14
C GLU A 233 -21.68 12.48 -13.14
N LYS A 234 -21.81 11.16 -12.93
CA LYS A 234 -23.11 10.50 -12.83
C LYS A 234 -23.89 10.98 -11.61
N ARG A 235 -23.25 11.13 -10.45
CA ARG A 235 -23.86 11.64 -9.22
C ARG A 235 -24.28 13.11 -9.38
N GLU A 236 -23.47 13.94 -10.01
CA GLU A 236 -23.80 15.34 -10.28
C GLU A 236 -25.06 15.46 -11.16
N LYS A 237 -25.18 14.64 -12.23
CA LYS A 237 -26.40 14.58 -13.05
C LYS A 237 -27.63 14.15 -12.25
N GLN A 238 -27.48 13.19 -11.33
CA GLN A 238 -28.56 12.77 -10.43
C GLN A 238 -28.99 13.89 -9.49
N VAL A 239 -28.05 14.61 -8.88
CA VAL A 239 -28.32 15.75 -7.99
C VAL A 239 -29.08 16.84 -8.74
N LYS A 240 -28.62 17.26 -9.94
CA LYS A 240 -29.34 18.23 -10.77
C LYS A 240 -30.79 17.80 -11.09
N THR A 241 -31.01 16.50 -11.30
CA THR A 241 -32.35 15.96 -11.54
C THR A 241 -33.24 16.03 -10.29
N ILE A 242 -32.67 15.72 -9.12
CA ILE A 242 -33.37 15.80 -7.82
C ILE A 242 -33.71 17.26 -7.51
N ASP A 243 -32.78 18.20 -7.71
CA ASP A 243 -33.02 19.62 -7.48
C ASP A 243 -34.17 20.14 -8.36
N ALA A 244 -34.17 19.79 -9.65
CA ALA A 244 -35.25 20.15 -10.57
C ALA A 244 -36.62 19.62 -10.11
N ARG A 245 -36.69 18.34 -9.70
CA ARG A 245 -37.94 17.76 -9.17
C ARG A 245 -38.36 18.39 -7.85
N THR A 246 -37.41 18.72 -6.98
CA THR A 246 -37.68 19.37 -5.70
C THR A 246 -38.28 20.76 -5.91
N LEU A 247 -37.77 21.52 -6.90
CA LEU A 247 -38.35 22.79 -7.30
C LEU A 247 -39.76 22.62 -7.86
N GLU A 248 -39.98 21.63 -8.73
CA GLU A 248 -41.31 21.31 -9.28
C GLU A 248 -42.31 20.98 -8.17
N TYR A 249 -41.92 20.14 -7.20
CA TYR A 249 -42.79 19.78 -6.07
C TYR A 249 -43.08 20.97 -5.16
N ARG A 250 -42.11 21.86 -4.92
CA ARG A 250 -42.33 23.08 -4.15
C ARG A 250 -43.39 23.96 -4.81
N ASN A 251 -43.27 24.18 -6.13
CA ASN A 251 -44.26 24.97 -6.87
C ASN A 251 -45.66 24.35 -6.81
N LYS A 252 -45.77 23.01 -6.92
CA LYS A 252 -47.06 22.30 -6.79
C LYS A 252 -47.66 22.45 -5.38
N ILE A 253 -46.83 22.45 -4.34
CA ILE A 253 -47.30 22.65 -2.96
C ILE A 253 -47.86 24.08 -2.81
N GLU A 254 -47.17 25.09 -3.33
CA GLU A 254 -47.66 26.48 -3.30
C GLU A 254 -49.00 26.64 -4.08
N GLU A 255 -49.13 26.00 -5.24
CA GLU A 255 -50.37 25.99 -6.02
C GLU A 255 -51.52 25.34 -5.24
N PHE A 256 -51.29 24.19 -4.61
CA PHE A 256 -52.30 23.52 -3.79
C PHE A 256 -52.67 24.30 -2.53
N GLU A 257 -51.74 25.00 -1.89
CA GLU A 257 -52.04 25.86 -0.74
C GLU A 257 -52.93 27.03 -1.14
N ALA A 258 -52.64 27.68 -2.27
CA ALA A 258 -53.48 28.74 -2.82
C ALA A 258 -54.89 28.23 -3.17
N GLU A 259 -54.99 27.07 -3.83
CA GLU A 259 -56.29 26.47 -4.16
C GLU A 259 -57.09 26.16 -2.88
N ARG A 260 -56.45 25.58 -1.86
CA ARG A 260 -57.08 25.26 -0.58
C ARG A 260 -57.62 26.51 0.13
N GLU A 261 -56.90 27.62 0.08
CA GLU A 261 -57.34 28.89 0.66
C GLU A 261 -58.60 29.43 -0.05
N THR A 262 -58.63 29.39 -1.39
CA THR A 262 -59.82 29.82 -2.15
C THR A 262 -61.05 28.94 -1.89
N LEU A 263 -60.87 27.63 -1.73
CA LEU A 263 -61.95 26.71 -1.39
C LEU A 263 -62.52 27.00 0.01
N ASN A 264 -61.66 27.32 0.96
CA ASN A 264 -62.08 27.63 2.33
C ASN A 264 -62.94 28.91 2.37
N ILE A 265 -62.56 29.95 1.61
CA ILE A 265 -63.35 31.18 1.46
C ILE A 265 -64.75 30.87 0.89
N LYS A 266 -64.83 30.08 -0.19
CA LYS A 266 -66.11 29.69 -0.81
C LYS A 266 -67.01 28.87 0.12
N ALA A 267 -66.43 27.98 0.92
CA ALA A 267 -67.18 27.19 1.89
C ALA A 267 -67.84 28.08 2.95
N GLN A 268 -67.09 29.06 3.47
CA GLN A 268 -67.58 30.00 4.48
C GLN A 268 -68.73 30.87 3.94
N GLU A 269 -68.62 31.35 2.70
CA GLU A 269 -69.65 32.16 2.03
C GLU A 269 -70.97 31.37 1.86
N THR A 270 -70.88 30.10 1.49
CA THR A 270 -72.05 29.23 1.29
C THR A 270 -72.82 28.99 2.60
N ILE A 271 -72.12 28.84 3.73
CA ILE A 271 -72.75 28.66 5.05
C ILE A 271 -73.56 29.90 5.46
N ASN A 272 -73.02 31.11 5.26
CA ASN A 272 -73.71 32.35 5.60
C ASN A 272 -74.97 32.58 4.75
N ASN A 273 -74.92 32.24 3.47
CA ASN A 273 -76.07 32.37 2.57
C ASN A 273 -77.23 31.44 2.98
N ALA A 274 -76.94 30.23 3.48
CA ALA A 274 -77.95 29.28 3.92
C ALA A 274 -78.69 29.73 5.20
N LEU A 275 -77.98 30.34 6.16
CA LEU A 275 -78.58 30.83 7.42
C LEU A 275 -79.57 31.98 7.16
N THR A 276 -79.20 32.92 6.30
CA THR A 276 -80.02 34.10 5.98
C THR A 276 -81.35 33.73 5.31
N ALA A 277 -81.38 32.66 4.50
CA ALA A 277 -82.61 32.20 3.82
C ALA A 277 -83.63 31.52 4.75
N LEU A 278 -83.19 30.97 5.89
CA LEU A 278 -84.04 30.25 6.84
C LEU A 278 -84.91 31.20 7.67
N GLU A 279 -84.35 32.34 8.11
CA GLU A 279 -85.05 33.35 8.93
C GLU A 279 -86.14 34.08 8.14
N TYR A 280 -85.90 34.39 6.85
CA TYR A 280 -86.87 35.08 6.00
C TYR A 280 -88.14 34.25 5.69
N ASN A 281 -88.04 32.92 5.62
CA ASN A 281 -89.18 32.07 5.28
C ASN A 281 -90.15 31.83 6.46
N THR A 282 -89.65 31.80 7.70
CA THR A 282 -90.49 31.53 8.89
C THR A 282 -91.38 32.72 9.25
N ALA A 283 -90.86 33.95 9.12
CA ALA A 283 -91.60 35.17 9.48
C ALA A 283 -92.75 35.50 8.49
N ARG A 284 -92.59 35.14 7.19
CA ARG A 284 -93.66 35.27 6.19
C ARG A 284 -94.83 34.31 6.42
N GLY A 285 -94.57 33.07 6.85
CA GLY A 285 -95.61 32.05 7.05
C GLY A 285 -96.64 32.38 8.13
N LEU A 286 -96.21 32.97 9.26
CA LEU A 286 -97.11 33.32 10.38
C LEU A 286 -98.12 34.42 10.00
N SER A 287 -97.66 35.51 9.36
CA SER A 287 -98.53 36.64 9.01
C SER A 287 -99.63 36.28 8.00
N ALA A 288 -99.34 35.39 7.04
CA ALA A 288 -100.30 34.91 6.05
C ALA A 288 -101.45 34.10 6.67
N SER A 289 -101.18 33.34 7.73
CA SER A 289 -102.20 32.52 8.40
C SER A 289 -103.24 33.35 9.18
N PHE A 290 -102.83 34.48 9.79
CA PHE A 290 -103.77 35.41 10.45
C PHE A 290 -104.64 36.16 9.44
N GLN A 291 -104.09 36.57 8.31
CA GLN A 291 -104.85 37.25 7.26
C GLN A 291 -105.95 36.36 6.68
N SER A 292 -105.67 35.07 6.47
CA SER A 292 -106.65 34.06 6.03
C SER A 292 -107.82 33.89 7.01
N GLN A 293 -107.57 33.91 8.33
CA GLN A 293 -108.63 33.78 9.34
C GLN A 293 -109.49 35.06 9.44
N LEU A 294 -108.90 36.24 9.34
CA LEU A 294 -109.63 37.52 9.27
C LEU A 294 -110.60 37.56 8.09
N GLU A 295 -110.11 37.24 6.90
CA GLU A 295 -110.93 37.35 5.69
C GLU A 295 -112.14 36.40 5.73
N LYS A 296 -111.98 35.21 6.34
CA LYS A 296 -113.09 34.27 6.55
C LYS A 296 -114.17 34.81 7.50
N ILE A 297 -113.78 35.51 8.56
CA ILE A 297 -114.73 36.05 9.55
C ILE A 297 -115.38 37.32 9.02
N GLU A 298 -114.65 38.16 8.28
CA GLU A 298 -115.16 39.42 7.72
C GLU A 298 -116.13 39.20 6.55
N LYS A 299 -115.90 38.18 5.71
CA LYS A 299 -116.86 37.75 4.67
C LYS A 299 -118.15 37.15 5.24
N SER A 300 -118.13 36.65 6.47
CA SER A 300 -119.34 36.20 7.16
C SER A 300 -120.12 37.45 7.60
N HIS A 301 -121.29 37.68 7.02
CA HIS A 301 -122.15 38.85 7.26
C HIS A 301 -122.59 38.99 8.75
N TYR A 302 -121.67 39.35 9.64
CA TYR A 302 -121.89 39.48 11.09
C TYR A 302 -122.92 40.56 11.42
N GLY A 303 -123.11 41.54 10.50
CA GLY A 303 -124.19 42.51 10.54
C GLY A 303 -125.61 41.90 10.49
N ARG A 304 -125.77 40.63 10.09
CA ARG A 304 -127.05 39.91 10.17
C ARG A 304 -127.56 39.79 11.62
N TRP A 305 -126.68 39.67 12.61
CA TRP A 305 -127.08 39.63 14.02
C TRP A 305 -127.63 40.97 14.51
N LEU A 306 -127.06 42.08 14.02
CA LEU A 306 -127.57 43.43 14.29
C LEU A 306 -128.99 43.61 13.71
N TRP A 307 -129.18 43.15 12.46
CA TRP A 307 -130.49 43.17 11.80
C TRP A 307 -131.51 42.28 12.54
N GLY A 308 -131.11 41.11 13.02
CA GLY A 308 -131.95 40.23 13.84
C GLY A 308 -132.44 40.93 15.12
N ALA A 309 -131.56 41.61 15.84
CA ALA A 309 -131.93 42.37 17.04
C ALA A 309 -132.93 43.49 16.73
N ALA A 310 -132.74 44.23 15.63
CA ALA A 310 -133.65 45.30 15.20
C ALA A 310 -135.06 44.77 14.87
N VAL A 311 -135.15 43.62 14.20
CA VAL A 311 -136.43 42.98 13.88
C VAL A 311 -137.17 42.55 15.16
N PHE A 312 -136.48 41.90 16.11
CA PHE A 312 -137.12 41.50 17.38
C PHE A 312 -137.59 42.72 18.19
N MET A 313 -136.85 43.83 18.17
CA MET A 313 -137.28 45.07 18.81
C MET A 313 -138.57 45.62 18.17
N LEU A 314 -138.64 45.68 16.84
CA LEU A 314 -139.85 46.10 16.11
C LEU A 314 -141.06 45.20 16.40
N VAL A 315 -140.85 43.88 16.44
CA VAL A 315 -141.90 42.91 16.79
C VAL A 315 -142.39 43.14 18.22
N THR A 316 -141.48 43.42 19.17
CA THR A 316 -141.84 43.72 20.56
C THR A 316 -142.72 44.97 20.66
N ILE A 317 -142.35 46.04 19.94
CA ILE A 317 -143.13 47.28 19.87
C ILE A 317 -144.52 47.03 19.25
N GLY A 318 -144.56 46.29 18.14
CA GLY A 318 -145.82 45.95 17.45
C GLY A 318 -146.78 45.13 18.32
N ILE A 319 -146.26 44.14 19.05
CA ILE A 319 -147.03 43.36 20.04
C ILE A 319 -147.52 44.29 21.15
N GLY A 320 -146.69 45.20 21.65
CA GLY A 320 -147.09 46.18 22.67
C GLY A 320 -148.28 47.05 22.24
N VAL A 321 -148.25 47.59 21.02
CA VAL A 321 -149.36 48.38 20.46
C VAL A 321 -150.63 47.54 20.31
N TRP A 322 -150.52 46.32 19.80
CA TRP A 322 -151.65 45.40 19.65
C TRP A 322 -152.35 45.10 20.98
N ILE A 323 -151.58 44.97 22.05
CA ILE A 323 -152.07 44.69 23.40
C ILE A 323 -152.92 45.86 23.94
N VAL A 324 -152.52 47.10 23.72
CA VAL A 324 -153.21 48.30 24.23
C VAL A 324 -154.55 48.52 23.52
N VAL A 325 -154.65 48.21 22.23
CA VAL A 325 -155.86 48.44 21.43
C VAL A 325 -156.93 47.35 21.62
N SER A 326 -156.53 46.10 21.90
CA SER A 326 -157.44 44.94 21.90
C SER A 326 -158.16 44.70 23.24
N GLY A 327 -158.85 45.72 23.78
CA GLY A 327 -159.51 45.70 25.10
C GLY A 327 -160.49 44.53 25.34
N HIS A 328 -159.99 43.43 25.90
CA HIS A 328 -160.77 42.27 26.33
C HIS A 328 -160.45 41.93 27.79
N ASN A 329 -161.48 41.91 28.63
CA ASN A 329 -161.42 41.65 30.06
C ASN A 329 -161.45 40.13 30.37
N VAL A 330 -160.51 39.36 29.81
CA VAL A 330 -160.38 37.91 30.08
C VAL A 330 -159.02 37.62 30.73
N PRO A 331 -158.95 37.04 31.95
CA PRO A 331 -157.69 36.84 32.67
C PRO A 331 -156.65 35.99 31.93
N THR A 332 -157.09 35.02 31.13
CA THR A 332 -156.22 34.11 30.36
C THR A 332 -155.50 34.82 29.20
N ALA A 333 -156.07 35.89 28.64
CA ALA A 333 -155.47 36.62 27.53
C ALA A 333 -154.28 37.49 27.97
N THR A 334 -154.27 37.98 29.21
CA THR A 334 -153.23 38.89 29.74
C THR A 334 -151.92 38.17 30.02
N ILE A 335 -151.98 36.91 30.44
CA ILE A 335 -150.81 36.08 30.78
C ILE A 335 -150.01 35.74 29.52
N GLY A 336 -150.69 35.32 28.45
CA GLY A 336 -150.06 35.01 27.17
C GLY A 336 -149.34 36.22 26.56
N ARG A 337 -149.85 37.43 26.81
CA ARG A 337 -149.26 38.69 26.31
C ARG A 337 -147.96 39.06 27.03
N ILE A 338 -147.87 38.86 28.34
CA ILE A 338 -146.64 39.12 29.12
C ILE A 338 -145.52 38.17 28.66
N VAL A 339 -145.80 36.88 28.55
CA VAL A 339 -144.81 35.87 28.13
C VAL A 339 -144.28 36.15 26.73
N LEU A 340 -145.15 36.54 25.79
CA LEU A 340 -144.75 36.84 24.41
C LEU A 340 -143.78 38.03 24.35
N THR A 341 -144.00 39.06 25.17
CA THR A 341 -143.16 40.25 25.22
C THR A 341 -141.80 39.96 25.85
N THR A 342 -141.75 39.13 26.90
CA THR A 342 -140.47 38.72 27.52
C THR A 342 -139.63 37.84 26.58
N PHE A 343 -140.27 37.02 25.74
CA PHE A 343 -139.57 36.17 24.77
C PHE A 343 -138.87 37.01 23.68
N THR A 344 -139.53 38.04 23.16
CA THR A 344 -138.96 38.90 22.11
C THR A 344 -137.81 39.77 22.62
N ILE A 345 -137.87 40.26 23.87
CA ILE A 345 -136.74 40.97 24.51
C ILE A 345 -135.53 40.05 24.67
N THR A 346 -135.74 38.82 25.13
CA THR A 346 -134.65 37.84 25.29
C THR A 346 -134.00 37.52 23.94
N GLY A 347 -134.81 37.38 22.88
CA GLY A 347 -134.33 37.20 21.51
C GLY A 347 -133.47 38.35 21.00
N ALA A 348 -133.87 39.60 21.29
CA ALA A 348 -133.09 40.78 20.93
C ALA A 348 -131.73 40.84 21.66
N VAL A 349 -131.71 40.54 22.98
CA VAL A 349 -130.47 40.53 23.79
C VAL A 349 -129.51 39.44 23.32
N PHE A 350 -130.00 38.26 22.99
CA PHE A 350 -129.17 37.17 22.47
C PHE A 350 -128.45 37.56 21.17
N CYS A 351 -129.18 38.19 20.23
CA CYS A 351 -128.62 38.65 18.96
C CYS A 351 -127.54 39.74 19.17
N ALA A 352 -127.76 40.67 20.11
CA ALA A 352 -126.78 41.70 20.45
C ALA A 352 -125.49 41.11 21.06
N ASN A 353 -125.61 40.13 21.97
CA ASN A 353 -124.46 39.47 22.59
C ASN A 353 -123.60 38.70 21.57
N GLN A 354 -124.23 38.01 20.60
CA GLN A 354 -123.48 37.32 19.55
C GLN A 354 -122.75 38.31 18.63
N TYR A 355 -123.36 39.44 18.31
CA TYR A 355 -122.71 40.50 17.53
C TYR A 355 -121.44 41.01 18.23
N ILE A 356 -121.53 41.34 19.53
CA ILE A 356 -120.37 41.82 20.31
C ILE A 356 -119.26 40.77 20.36
N ARG A 357 -119.60 39.49 20.60
CA ARG A 357 -118.61 38.42 20.65
C ARG A 357 -117.86 38.28 19.32
N THR A 358 -118.57 38.34 18.19
CA THR A 358 -117.97 38.21 16.86
C THR A 358 -117.07 39.41 16.55
N LYS A 359 -117.46 40.62 16.94
CA LYS A 359 -116.66 41.84 16.75
C LYS A 359 -115.34 41.80 17.53
N ASN A 360 -115.37 41.38 18.79
CA ASN A 360 -114.16 41.29 19.61
C ASN A 360 -113.14 40.30 19.03
N VAL A 361 -113.62 39.19 18.47
CA VAL A 361 -112.76 38.21 17.80
C VAL A 361 -112.09 38.82 16.57
N ILE A 362 -112.83 39.54 15.71
CA ILE A 362 -112.26 40.22 14.54
C ILE A 362 -111.16 41.21 14.96
N GLU A 363 -111.44 42.01 15.98
CA GLU A 363 -110.49 43.01 16.49
C GLU A 363 -109.19 42.35 16.99
N ASP A 364 -109.28 41.25 17.73
CA ASP A 364 -108.10 40.53 18.23
C ASP A 364 -107.25 39.91 17.09
N TYR A 365 -107.89 39.30 16.10
CA TYR A 365 -107.16 38.78 14.94
C TYR A 365 -106.51 39.88 14.11
N SER A 366 -107.17 41.03 13.95
CA SER A 366 -106.60 42.20 13.25
C SER A 366 -105.35 42.72 13.95
N TYR A 367 -105.38 42.80 15.28
CA TYR A 367 -104.25 43.18 16.10
C TYR A 367 -103.07 42.19 15.94
N LYS A 368 -103.34 40.88 16.00
CA LYS A 368 -102.31 39.84 15.83
C LYS A 368 -101.69 39.82 14.44
N MET A 369 -102.48 40.09 13.39
CA MET A 369 -101.96 40.22 12.03
C MET A 369 -100.98 41.39 11.91
N VAL A 370 -101.33 42.56 12.48
CA VAL A 370 -100.47 43.74 12.47
C VAL A 370 -99.19 43.47 13.26
N LEU A 371 -99.30 42.84 14.44
CA LEU A 371 -98.15 42.39 15.22
C LEU A 371 -97.22 41.47 14.40
N ALA A 372 -97.76 40.43 13.76
CA ALA A 372 -96.97 39.51 12.94
C ALA A 372 -96.28 40.21 11.76
N LYS A 373 -96.94 41.17 11.08
CA LYS A 373 -96.30 41.98 10.02
C LYS A 373 -95.21 42.90 10.58
N SER A 374 -95.45 43.48 11.76
CA SER A 374 -94.46 44.34 12.43
C SER A 374 -93.23 43.57 12.91
N ILE A 375 -93.36 42.31 13.34
CA ILE A 375 -92.21 41.45 13.64
C ILE A 375 -91.26 41.39 12.45
N VAL A 376 -91.78 41.22 11.23
CA VAL A 376 -90.97 41.17 10.00
C VAL A 376 -90.30 42.52 9.70
N GLY A 377 -91.06 43.62 9.79
CA GLY A 377 -90.51 44.95 9.52
C GLY A 377 -89.47 45.41 10.55
N PHE A 378 -89.67 45.08 11.83
CA PHE A 378 -88.73 45.40 12.90
C PHE A 378 -87.56 44.42 12.96
N SER A 379 -87.71 43.14 12.59
CA SER A 379 -86.57 42.22 12.49
C SER A 379 -85.57 42.69 11.42
N GLU A 380 -86.07 43.25 10.32
CA GLU A 380 -85.23 43.82 9.26
C GLU A 380 -84.50 45.09 9.70
N GLN A 381 -85.07 45.89 10.63
CA GLN A 381 -84.40 47.06 11.20
C GLN A 381 -83.43 46.71 12.34
N LEU A 382 -83.77 45.74 13.19
CA LEU A 382 -82.94 45.31 14.33
C LEU A 382 -81.73 44.46 13.91
N ASN A 383 -81.79 43.75 12.76
CA ASN A 383 -80.67 42.95 12.26
C ASN A 383 -79.62 43.78 11.50
N ASN A 384 -79.91 45.04 11.18
CA ASN A 384 -79.06 45.88 10.32
C ASN A 384 -77.99 46.73 11.04
N GLY A 385 -77.63 46.42 12.29
CA GLY A 385 -76.40 46.98 12.87
C GLY A 385 -76.33 46.98 14.40
N HIS A 386 -75.32 46.28 14.91
CA HIS A 386 -74.79 46.26 16.29
C HIS A 386 -75.49 45.36 17.33
N ASN A 387 -74.77 44.29 17.72
CA ASN A 387 -74.55 43.69 19.07
C ASN A 387 -75.61 43.76 20.19
N ASN A 388 -76.89 44.00 19.93
CA ASN A 388 -77.96 43.92 20.92
C ASN A 388 -78.85 42.69 20.67
N THR A 389 -78.24 41.51 20.75
CA THR A 389 -78.93 40.21 20.67
C THR A 389 -80.01 40.06 21.73
N ASP A 390 -79.83 40.71 22.90
CA ASP A 390 -80.79 40.65 24.01
C ASP A 390 -82.04 41.50 23.76
N GLU A 391 -81.93 42.68 23.14
CA GLU A 391 -83.10 43.52 22.81
C GLU A 391 -83.93 42.88 21.68
N TYR A 392 -83.27 42.35 20.65
CA TYR A 392 -83.92 41.59 19.57
C TYR A 392 -84.64 40.35 20.13
N LYS A 393 -83.99 39.59 21.00
CA LYS A 393 -84.58 38.40 21.63
C LYS A 393 -85.74 38.75 22.56
N THR A 394 -85.63 39.83 23.33
CA THR A 394 -86.69 40.32 24.22
C THR A 394 -87.91 40.80 23.42
N TYR A 395 -87.68 41.53 22.32
CA TYR A 395 -88.74 41.98 21.41
C TYR A 395 -89.49 40.81 20.76
N ILE A 396 -88.76 39.84 20.20
CA ILE A 396 -89.35 38.64 19.59
C ILE A 396 -90.11 37.80 20.64
N GLN A 397 -89.58 37.63 21.85
CA GLN A 397 -90.27 36.93 22.94
C GLN A 397 -91.56 37.63 23.37
N MET A 398 -91.53 38.96 23.54
CA MET A 398 -92.72 39.73 23.88
C MET A 398 -93.78 39.62 22.79
N ALA A 399 -93.39 39.75 21.51
CA ALA A 399 -94.30 39.63 20.39
C ALA A 399 -94.90 38.22 20.25
N LEU A 400 -94.11 37.15 20.45
CA LEU A 400 -94.63 35.77 20.49
C LEU A 400 -95.60 35.58 21.66
N SER A 401 -95.26 36.07 22.86
CA SER A 401 -96.10 35.90 24.05
C SER A 401 -97.48 36.55 23.88
N GLU A 402 -97.57 37.66 23.15
CA GLU A 402 -98.81 38.37 22.89
C GLU A 402 -99.65 37.70 21.79
N ILE A 403 -99.00 37.12 20.76
CA ILE A 403 -99.67 36.34 19.72
C ILE A 403 -100.38 35.10 20.30
N HIS A 404 -99.79 34.48 21.33
CA HIS A 404 -100.30 33.25 21.93
C HIS A 404 -101.48 33.43 22.93
N GLN A 405 -101.92 34.65 23.25
CA GLN A 405 -103.02 34.86 24.20
C GLN A 405 -104.43 34.61 23.60
N ASP A 406 -105.39 34.20 24.44
CA ASP A 406 -106.77 33.81 24.05
C ASP A 406 -107.63 34.98 23.51
N PRO A 407 -108.26 34.85 22.32
CA PRO A 407 -109.08 35.88 21.69
C PRO A 407 -110.35 36.30 22.45
N LEU A 408 -110.81 35.55 23.45
CA LEU A 408 -112.07 35.83 24.18
C LEU A 408 -111.89 36.51 25.55
N ARG A 409 -110.72 37.10 25.84
CA ARG A 409 -110.48 37.79 27.13
C ARG A 409 -111.26 39.12 27.23
N LYS A 410 -111.94 39.35 28.36
CA LYS A 410 -112.45 40.68 28.75
C LYS A 410 -111.27 41.64 28.93
N ARG A 411 -111.13 42.61 28.04
CA ARG A 411 -110.15 43.70 28.18
C ARG A 411 -110.78 44.82 28.99
N THR A 412 -110.77 44.74 30.32
CA THR A 412 -111.13 45.87 31.19
C THR A 412 -110.29 45.89 32.46
N LYS A 413 -109.36 46.86 32.53
CA LYS A 413 -108.90 47.46 33.80
C LYS A 413 -109.72 48.73 34.00
N ASN A 414 -110.74 48.66 34.84
CA ASN A 414 -111.17 49.69 35.80
C ASN A 414 -112.56 49.33 36.36
N ASP A 415 -112.59 49.16 37.69
CA ASP A 415 -113.77 49.00 38.53
C ASP A 415 -114.65 50.26 38.50
N LYS A 416 -115.96 50.05 38.33
CA LYS A 416 -117.06 50.61 39.14
C LYS A 416 -118.39 50.19 38.52
N ASP A 417 -119.18 49.49 39.34
CA ASP A 417 -120.63 49.32 39.35
C ASP A 417 -121.40 49.53 38.04
N ILE A 418 -122.04 48.46 37.56
CA ILE A 418 -123.48 48.22 37.81
C ILE A 418 -123.69 46.73 37.54
N ASP A 419 -124.01 46.02 38.62
CA ASP A 419 -124.66 44.72 38.60
C ASP A 419 -126.01 44.86 37.88
N GLY A 420 -125.98 44.69 36.56
CA GLY A 420 -127.14 44.67 35.68
C GLY A 420 -127.48 43.24 35.33
N GLY A 421 -127.79 42.44 36.36
CA GLY A 421 -128.31 41.11 36.18
C GLY A 421 -129.50 41.10 35.23
N VAL A 422 -129.41 40.26 34.21
CA VAL A 422 -130.59 39.53 33.76
C VAL A 422 -130.25 38.06 33.94
N LYS A 423 -130.39 37.66 35.21
CA LYS A 423 -130.95 36.36 35.60
C LYS A 423 -131.96 35.93 34.56
N THR A 424 -131.89 34.65 34.25
CA THR A 424 -132.38 34.05 33.03
C THR A 424 -133.71 34.66 32.58
N GLY A 425 -133.89 34.89 31.28
CA GLY A 425 -135.23 35.19 30.73
C GLY A 425 -136.26 34.14 31.18
N ILE A 426 -135.77 32.95 31.56
CA ILE A 426 -136.49 31.89 32.25
C ILE A 426 -136.88 32.29 33.69
N ASP A 427 -135.98 32.83 34.53
CA ASP A 427 -136.25 33.30 35.90
C ASP A 427 -137.27 34.44 35.92
N MET A 428 -137.18 35.40 34.99
CA MET A 428 -138.17 36.48 34.88
C MET A 428 -139.54 35.98 34.41
N VAL A 429 -139.58 34.96 33.52
CA VAL A 429 -140.82 34.28 33.10
C VAL A 429 -141.38 33.40 34.22
N ILE A 430 -140.53 32.73 35.00
CA ILE A 430 -140.93 31.90 36.16
C ILE A 430 -141.49 32.78 37.27
N GLU A 431 -140.86 33.91 37.58
CA GLU A 431 -141.30 34.83 38.64
C GLU A 431 -142.61 35.54 38.28
N THR A 432 -142.78 35.95 37.01
CA THR A 432 -144.04 36.52 36.51
C THR A 432 -145.16 35.47 36.41
N ALA A 433 -144.86 34.25 35.98
CA ALA A 433 -145.83 33.14 35.98
C ALA A 433 -146.26 32.75 37.41
N GLN A 434 -145.34 32.74 38.39
CA GLN A 434 -145.65 32.44 39.79
C GLN A 434 -146.51 33.53 40.45
N LYS A 435 -146.24 34.82 40.20
CA LYS A 435 -147.09 35.92 40.68
C LYS A 435 -148.51 35.88 40.10
N ILE A 436 -148.64 35.47 38.85
CA ILE A 436 -149.92 35.35 38.16
C ILE A 436 -150.74 34.16 38.69
N ILE A 437 -150.12 33.00 38.94
CA ILE A 437 -150.81 31.82 39.53
C ILE A 437 -151.28 32.10 40.96
N GLY A 438 -150.56 32.93 41.72
CA GLY A 438 -150.99 33.39 43.05
C GLY A 438 -152.23 34.28 43.02
N LEU A 439 -152.41 35.08 41.96
CA LEU A 439 -153.55 35.99 41.79
C LEU A 439 -154.83 35.27 41.33
N THR A 440 -154.73 34.11 40.67
CA THR A 440 -155.92 33.33 40.24
C THR A 440 -156.52 32.45 41.34
N LYS A 441 -155.88 32.32 42.51
CA LYS A 441 -156.36 31.48 43.63
C LYS A 441 -157.06 32.25 44.74
N ASN A 442 -157.02 33.59 44.73
CA ASN A 442 -157.71 34.44 45.69
C ASN A 442 -158.38 35.61 44.95
N ASN A 443 -159.68 35.44 44.65
CA ASN A 443 -160.66 36.37 44.05
C ASN A 443 -160.67 36.54 42.52
#